data_AF-A0A168KFP3-F1
#
_entry.id   AF-A0A168KFP3-F1
#
_cell.length_a   1.000
_cell.length_b   1.000
_cell.length_c   1.000
_cell.angle_alpha   90.00
_cell.angle_beta   90.00
_cell.angle_gamma   90.00
#
_symmetry.space_group_name_H-M   'P 1'
#
loop_
_entity.id
_entity.type
_entity.pdbx_description
1 polymer ?
#
loop_
_entity_poly.entity_id
_entity_poly.type
_entity_poly.pdbx_seq_one_letter_code
_entity_poly.pdbx_strand_id
1 'polypeptide(L)'
;MKSILALSAAALAAASPLKLEATPTTTTTAAAGQCTQPEGAPSFVQPGTVCPCYEWDAPGRGEDCAAVAQRHGVPEETIIKWNPWVSDPDLPQYPCIRAGWGNNLCVNITYHPPPPPPCQTNPPKGYRDDTVCHCKKWHTSDHQDTCEVVEKNFDITRDQLVEMNPWLELKYDNGTVLADCTIVFVNEVMCVDTRIGCWMGIGQVFSTEPA
;
A
#
# COMPACT_ATOMS: atom_id res chain seq x y z
N MET A 1 -70.34 -36.42 23.13
CA MET A 1 -69.14 -36.69 22.30
C MET A 1 -68.26 -35.46 22.30
N LYS A 2 -67.20 -35.47 23.11
CA LYS A 2 -66.01 -34.62 22.96
C LYS A 2 -64.92 -35.27 23.82
N SER A 3 -63.96 -35.88 23.13
CA SER A 3 -62.70 -36.35 23.66
C SER A 3 -61.97 -35.25 24.42
N ILE A 4 -61.06 -35.62 25.32
CA ILE A 4 -59.63 -35.26 25.26
C ILE A 4 -58.90 -36.13 26.29
N LEU A 5 -58.04 -37.01 25.79
CA LEU A 5 -56.96 -37.67 26.55
C LEU A 5 -55.83 -36.65 26.69
N ALA A 6 -55.43 -36.35 27.91
CA ALA A 6 -54.18 -35.64 28.19
C ALA A 6 -53.22 -36.64 28.87
N LEU A 7 -52.11 -36.92 28.20
CA LEU A 7 -51.03 -37.76 28.72
C LEU A 7 -49.76 -36.92 28.85
N SER A 8 -49.13 -37.11 30.01
CA SER A 8 -47.69 -37.07 30.26
C SER A 8 -46.98 -35.71 30.22
N ALA A 9 -46.66 -35.23 31.42
CA ALA A 9 -45.55 -34.31 31.66
C ALA A 9 -44.25 -35.10 31.86
N ALA A 10 -43.22 -34.76 31.09
CA ALA A 10 -41.83 -35.10 31.42
C ALA A 10 -41.01 -33.82 31.35
N ALA A 11 -40.41 -33.46 32.48
CA ALA A 11 -39.53 -32.31 32.60
C ALA A 11 -38.13 -32.66 32.08
N LEU A 12 -37.57 -31.82 31.21
CA LEU A 12 -36.16 -31.80 30.85
C LEU A 12 -35.66 -30.35 30.96
N ALA A 13 -34.52 -30.22 31.63
CA ALA A 13 -33.87 -28.98 32.02
C ALA A 13 -33.47 -28.11 30.82
N ALA A 14 -33.70 -26.80 30.94
CA ALA A 14 -33.28 -25.80 29.96
C ALA A 14 -31.82 -25.40 30.16
N ALA A 15 -30.97 -25.67 29.16
CA ALA A 15 -29.66 -25.03 29.03
C ALA A 15 -29.79 -23.85 28.06
N SER A 16 -29.55 -22.63 28.55
CA SER A 16 -29.55 -21.40 27.74
C SER A 16 -28.35 -21.39 26.77
N PRO A 17 -28.53 -21.04 25.49
CA PRO A 17 -27.40 -20.78 24.62
C PRO A 17 -26.79 -19.41 24.96
N LEU A 18 -25.46 -19.39 25.16
CA LEU A 18 -24.68 -18.16 25.19
C LEU A 18 -24.84 -17.45 23.84
N LYS A 19 -25.55 -16.33 23.83
CA LYS A 19 -25.67 -15.45 22.68
C LYS A 19 -24.36 -14.66 22.56
N LEU A 20 -23.55 -15.01 21.58
CA LEU A 20 -22.37 -14.25 21.19
C LEU A 20 -22.86 -12.96 20.52
N GLU A 21 -22.96 -11.89 21.30
CA GLU A 21 -23.21 -10.55 20.77
C GLU A 21 -21.95 -10.08 20.06
N ALA A 22 -21.97 -10.10 18.73
CA ALA A 22 -20.99 -9.42 17.92
C ALA A 22 -21.11 -7.92 18.20
N THR A 23 -20.07 -7.36 18.81
CA THR A 23 -19.89 -5.92 18.97
C THR A 23 -19.98 -5.26 17.59
N PRO A 24 -20.84 -4.25 17.37
CA PRO A 24 -20.80 -3.52 16.11
C PRO A 24 -19.49 -2.75 16.06
N THR A 25 -18.56 -3.22 15.22
CA THR A 25 -17.42 -2.40 14.79
C THR A 25 -18.01 -1.27 13.97
N THR A 26 -18.20 -0.11 14.60
CA THR A 26 -18.47 1.14 13.89
C THR A 26 -17.24 1.46 13.06
N THR A 27 -17.26 1.07 11.79
CA THR A 27 -16.38 1.64 10.77
C THR A 27 -16.79 3.10 10.60
N THR A 28 -16.18 3.97 11.38
CA THR A 28 -16.28 5.43 11.19
C THR A 28 -15.63 5.74 9.84
N THR A 29 -16.45 5.96 8.81
CA THR A 29 -16.01 6.62 7.60
C THR A 29 -15.58 8.04 7.99
N ALA A 30 -14.28 8.27 8.09
CA ALA A 30 -13.73 9.61 8.28
C ALA A 30 -14.20 10.48 7.11
N ALA A 31 -14.87 11.58 7.43
CA ALA A 31 -15.30 12.54 6.42
C ALA A 31 -14.06 13.18 5.77
N ALA A 32 -13.98 13.02 4.45
CA ALA A 32 -13.08 13.73 3.54
C ALA A 32 -12.92 15.22 3.93
N GLY A 33 -11.70 15.65 4.30
CA GLY A 33 -11.33 17.07 4.44
C GLY A 33 -11.44 17.75 5.82
N GLN A 34 -11.70 17.03 6.92
CA GLN A 34 -11.79 17.63 8.29
C GLN A 34 -10.74 17.12 9.29
N CYS A 35 -9.63 16.60 8.80
CA CYS A 35 -8.72 15.80 9.61
C CYS A 35 -7.26 16.10 9.32
N THR A 36 -6.41 15.81 10.31
CA THR A 36 -4.96 16.03 10.25
C THR A 36 -4.29 14.87 9.54
N GLN A 37 -3.43 15.18 8.57
CA GLN A 37 -2.59 14.20 7.91
C GLN A 37 -1.39 13.80 8.77
N PRO A 38 -0.82 12.60 8.56
CA PRO A 38 0.46 12.20 9.15
C PRO A 38 1.60 13.18 8.82
N GLU A 39 2.67 13.11 9.61
CA GLU A 39 3.93 13.78 9.29
C GLU A 39 4.47 13.30 7.94
N GLY A 40 5.03 14.23 7.14
CA GLY A 40 5.50 13.94 5.79
C GLY A 40 4.48 14.22 4.69
N ALA A 41 3.24 14.58 5.02
CA ALA A 41 2.26 15.03 4.04
C ALA A 41 2.75 16.30 3.29
N PRO A 42 2.38 16.47 2.00
CA PRO A 42 2.72 17.65 1.23
C PRO A 42 2.26 18.94 1.89
N SER A 43 2.99 20.04 1.60
CA SER A 43 2.67 21.37 2.13
C SER A 43 1.27 21.87 1.73
N PHE A 44 0.72 21.32 0.65
CA PHE A 44 -0.63 21.61 0.20
C PHE A 44 -1.39 20.31 -0.08
N VAL A 45 -2.48 20.11 0.65
CA VAL A 45 -3.41 18.99 0.52
C VAL A 45 -4.76 19.56 0.14
N GLN A 46 -5.37 18.98 -0.89
CA GLN A 46 -6.66 19.44 -1.37
C GLN A 46 -7.78 19.13 -0.36
N PRO A 47 -8.71 20.07 -0.11
CA PRO A 47 -9.88 19.79 0.71
C PRO A 47 -10.65 18.59 0.18
N GLY A 48 -11.01 17.69 1.08
CA GLY A 48 -11.67 16.44 0.74
C GLY A 48 -10.73 15.24 0.59
N THR A 49 -9.40 15.42 0.50
CA THR A 49 -8.50 14.26 0.55
C THR A 49 -8.69 13.46 1.84
N VAL A 50 -8.73 12.13 1.73
CA VAL A 50 -8.87 11.19 2.84
C VAL A 50 -7.70 11.30 3.80
N CYS A 51 -7.94 10.95 5.06
CA CYS A 51 -6.94 10.87 6.11
C CYS A 51 -7.14 9.57 6.93
N PRO A 52 -6.06 8.99 7.48
CA PRO A 52 -4.69 9.32 7.15
C PRO A 52 -4.36 8.93 5.70
N CYS A 53 -3.49 9.71 5.07
CA CYS A 53 -2.84 9.35 3.83
C CYS A 53 -1.33 9.22 4.07
N TYR A 54 -0.77 8.09 3.70
CA TYR A 54 0.63 7.76 3.93
C TYR A 54 1.47 7.89 2.66
N GLU A 55 0.84 7.85 1.49
CA GLU A 55 1.53 8.01 0.22
C GLU A 55 0.81 8.99 -0.70
N TRP A 56 1.60 9.80 -1.41
CA TRP A 56 1.13 10.92 -2.20
C TRP A 56 1.71 10.86 -3.62
N ASP A 57 0.87 11.07 -4.63
CA ASP A 57 1.26 11.15 -6.03
C ASP A 57 0.85 12.49 -6.64
N ALA A 58 1.74 13.10 -7.42
CA ALA A 58 1.43 14.27 -8.22
C ALA A 58 1.33 13.85 -9.70
N PRO A 59 0.12 13.78 -10.29
CA PRO A 59 -0.03 13.32 -11.66
C PRO A 59 0.72 14.21 -12.65
N GLY A 60 1.35 13.60 -13.63
CA GLY A 60 1.95 14.30 -14.76
C GLY A 60 0.95 15.12 -15.56
N ARG A 61 1.44 15.98 -16.45
CA ARG A 61 0.58 16.81 -17.31
C ARG A 61 -0.26 15.90 -18.21
N GLY A 62 -1.58 15.95 -18.05
CA GLY A 62 -2.53 15.20 -18.88
C GLY A 62 -2.79 13.77 -18.41
N GLU A 63 -2.21 13.36 -17.28
CA GLU A 63 -2.52 12.06 -16.67
C GLU A 63 -3.85 12.10 -15.94
N ASP A 64 -4.67 11.07 -16.15
CA ASP A 64 -5.95 10.91 -15.48
C ASP A 64 -5.86 9.99 -14.25
N CYS A 65 -6.98 9.83 -13.54
CA CYS A 65 -6.98 9.01 -12.33
C CYS A 65 -6.74 7.53 -12.65
N ALA A 66 -7.10 7.06 -13.85
CA ALA A 66 -6.82 5.70 -14.30
C ALA A 66 -5.31 5.44 -14.41
N ALA A 67 -4.54 6.37 -14.99
CA ALA A 67 -3.09 6.26 -15.06
C ALA A 67 -2.43 6.24 -13.68
N VAL A 68 -2.89 7.09 -12.75
CA VAL A 68 -2.42 7.10 -11.36
C VAL A 68 -2.77 5.78 -10.67
N ALA A 69 -4.01 5.32 -10.80
CA ALA A 69 -4.49 4.10 -10.18
C ALA A 69 -3.70 2.87 -10.64
N GLN A 70 -3.46 2.77 -11.94
CA GLN A 70 -2.61 1.73 -12.52
C GLN A 70 -1.20 1.73 -11.92
N ARG A 71 -0.58 2.92 -11.78
CA ARG A 71 0.76 3.09 -11.22
C ARG A 71 0.84 2.71 -9.74
N HIS A 72 -0.27 2.78 -9.01
CA HIS A 72 -0.33 2.45 -7.59
C HIS A 72 -0.94 1.08 -7.30
N GLY A 73 -1.27 0.31 -8.35
CA GLY A 73 -1.87 -1.01 -8.21
C GLY A 73 -3.19 -0.98 -7.44
N VAL A 74 -3.95 0.11 -7.57
CA VAL A 74 -5.27 0.29 -6.94
C VAL A 74 -6.33 0.57 -8.00
N PRO A 75 -7.61 0.27 -7.75
CA PRO A 75 -8.68 0.65 -8.67
C PRO A 75 -8.83 2.18 -8.79
N GLU A 76 -9.23 2.69 -9.97
CA GLU A 76 -9.44 4.13 -10.20
C GLU A 76 -10.46 4.71 -9.21
N GLU A 77 -11.53 3.98 -8.94
CA GLU A 77 -12.54 4.38 -7.95
C GLU A 77 -11.95 4.52 -6.55
N THR A 78 -10.86 3.82 -6.23
CA THR A 78 -10.16 3.95 -4.95
C THR A 78 -9.40 5.27 -4.89
N ILE A 79 -8.73 5.67 -5.98
CA ILE A 79 -8.11 7.01 -6.09
C ILE A 79 -9.15 8.12 -5.94
N ILE A 80 -10.27 8.01 -6.65
CA ILE A 80 -11.36 9.00 -6.58
C ILE A 80 -11.98 9.03 -5.18
N LYS A 81 -12.17 7.87 -4.55
CA LYS A 81 -12.69 7.77 -3.17
C LYS A 81 -11.75 8.43 -2.15
N TRP A 82 -10.44 8.27 -2.32
CA TRP A 82 -9.44 8.91 -1.48
C TRP A 82 -9.26 10.40 -1.79
N ASN A 83 -9.64 10.85 -2.99
CA ASN A 83 -9.51 12.22 -3.44
C ASN A 83 -10.80 12.74 -4.11
N PRO A 84 -11.93 12.87 -3.38
CA PRO A 84 -13.23 13.20 -3.97
C PRO A 84 -13.26 14.53 -4.75
N TRP A 85 -12.32 15.44 -4.50
CA TRP A 85 -12.19 16.72 -5.21
C TRP A 85 -11.84 16.57 -6.70
N VAL A 86 -11.49 15.36 -7.17
CA VAL A 86 -11.31 15.02 -8.59
C VAL A 86 -12.54 14.41 -9.26
N SER A 87 -13.65 14.26 -8.53
CA SER A 87 -14.85 13.55 -9.02
C SER A 87 -15.86 14.42 -9.79
N ASP A 88 -15.68 15.74 -9.80
CA ASP A 88 -16.63 16.67 -10.41
C ASP A 88 -16.28 16.96 -11.89
N PRO A 89 -17.06 16.47 -12.87
CA PRO A 89 -16.79 16.63 -14.30
C PRO A 89 -16.79 18.07 -14.81
N ASP A 90 -17.36 19.01 -14.05
CA ASP A 90 -17.37 20.42 -14.40
C ASP A 90 -16.08 21.14 -13.98
N LEU A 91 -15.19 20.46 -13.24
CA LEU A 91 -13.94 21.03 -12.75
C LEU A 91 -12.73 20.65 -13.63
N PRO A 92 -11.75 21.57 -13.80
CA PRO A 92 -10.58 21.32 -14.65
C PRO A 92 -9.73 20.12 -14.24
N GLN A 93 -9.81 19.70 -12.98
CA GLN A 93 -9.06 18.56 -12.45
C GLN A 93 -9.76 17.21 -12.64
N TYR A 94 -10.86 17.11 -13.38
CA TYR A 94 -11.58 15.85 -13.59
C TYR A 94 -11.09 15.02 -14.80
N PRO A 95 -11.01 13.69 -14.67
CA PRO A 95 -10.57 12.97 -13.48
C PRO A 95 -9.03 13.01 -13.47
N CYS A 96 -8.44 13.74 -12.53
CA CYS A 96 -7.01 13.97 -12.32
C CYS A 96 -6.19 14.68 -13.45
N ILE A 97 -6.75 14.95 -14.64
CA ILE A 97 -6.04 15.49 -15.85
C ILE A 97 -5.23 16.78 -15.60
N ARG A 98 -5.60 17.58 -14.60
CA ARG A 98 -4.88 18.82 -14.21
C ARG A 98 -4.47 18.86 -12.75
N ALA A 99 -4.41 17.72 -12.08
CA ALA A 99 -3.95 17.63 -10.70
C ALA A 99 -2.45 18.01 -10.55
N GLY A 100 -1.62 17.80 -11.57
CA GLY A 100 -0.17 18.06 -11.56
C GLY A 100 0.33 19.49 -11.31
N TRP A 101 -0.56 20.45 -10.99
CA TRP A 101 -0.22 21.85 -10.73
C TRP A 101 -0.12 22.10 -9.22
N GLY A 102 0.64 21.25 -8.53
CA GLY A 102 0.85 21.33 -7.08
C GLY A 102 -0.21 20.61 -6.23
N ASN A 103 -1.08 19.80 -6.84
CA ASN A 103 -2.03 18.97 -6.11
C ASN A 103 -1.52 17.55 -6.03
N ASN A 104 -1.42 17.05 -4.80
CA ASN A 104 -1.03 15.67 -4.53
C ASN A 104 -2.29 14.85 -4.23
N LEU A 105 -2.44 13.73 -4.94
CA LEU A 105 -3.43 12.71 -4.68
C LEU A 105 -2.94 11.82 -3.56
N CYS A 106 -3.84 11.46 -2.65
CA CYS A 106 -3.62 10.33 -1.78
C CYS A 106 -3.70 9.03 -2.59
N VAL A 107 -2.67 8.20 -2.50
CA VAL A 107 -2.58 6.94 -3.26
C VAL A 107 -2.35 5.72 -2.36
N ASN A 108 -2.17 5.93 -1.05
CA ASN A 108 -2.16 4.84 -0.08
C ASN A 108 -2.58 5.34 1.31
N ILE A 109 -3.54 4.62 1.92
CA ILE A 109 -4.03 4.89 3.29
C ILE A 109 -3.55 3.85 4.31
N THR A 110 -2.78 2.85 3.87
CA THR A 110 -2.19 1.85 4.75
C THR A 110 -0.86 2.38 5.26
N TYR A 111 -0.65 2.33 6.58
CA TYR A 111 0.63 2.70 7.16
C TYR A 111 1.61 1.55 7.03
N HIS A 112 2.71 1.80 6.33
CA HIS A 112 3.84 0.88 6.25
C HIS A 112 5.00 1.54 7.00
N PRO A 113 5.24 1.19 8.28
CA PRO A 113 6.35 1.79 9.00
C PRO A 113 7.67 1.42 8.32
N PRO A 114 8.60 2.37 8.12
CA PRO A 114 9.94 2.02 7.73
C PRO A 114 10.51 1.05 8.77
N PRO A 115 11.34 0.09 8.35
CA PRO A 115 11.82 -0.92 9.27
C PRO A 115 12.68 -0.28 10.38
N PRO A 116 12.51 -0.70 11.65
CA PRO A 116 13.00 0.04 12.81
C PRO A 116 14.54 0.13 12.84
N PRO A 117 15.13 1.26 13.27
CA PRO A 117 16.56 1.35 13.47
C PRO A 117 17.06 0.28 14.49
N PRO A 118 18.24 -0.33 14.28
CA PRO A 118 19.21 -0.10 13.20
C PRO A 118 19.02 -1.06 12.01
N CYS A 119 17.86 -1.08 11.36
CA CYS A 119 17.69 -1.82 10.10
C CYS A 119 18.40 -1.11 8.92
N GLN A 120 18.22 0.21 8.79
CA GLN A 120 18.95 1.04 7.84
C GLN A 120 19.90 1.96 8.59
N THR A 121 21.21 1.72 8.48
CA THR A 121 22.21 2.62 9.05
C THR A 121 22.47 3.74 8.04
N ASN A 122 21.88 4.92 8.27
CA ASN A 122 21.97 6.12 7.42
C ASN A 122 21.47 5.92 5.97
N PRO A 123 20.17 5.60 5.77
CA PRO A 123 19.62 5.53 4.42
C PRO A 123 19.67 6.90 3.72
N PRO A 124 19.81 6.94 2.38
CA PRO A 124 19.64 8.17 1.60
C PRO A 124 18.24 8.75 1.78
N LYS A 125 18.08 10.05 1.51
CA LYS A 125 16.75 10.64 1.40
C LYS A 125 16.06 10.10 0.14
N GLY A 126 14.76 9.81 0.24
CA GLY A 126 13.93 9.40 -0.89
C GLY A 126 13.83 7.89 -1.11
N TYR A 127 14.29 7.06 -0.16
CA TYR A 127 13.92 5.65 -0.17
C TYR A 127 12.50 5.45 0.36
N ARG A 128 11.83 4.41 -0.12
CA ARG A 128 10.46 4.08 0.30
C ARG A 128 10.42 3.12 1.46
N ASP A 129 9.30 3.17 2.18
CA ASP A 129 8.90 2.15 3.14
C ASP A 129 8.90 0.75 2.48
N ASP A 130 8.99 -0.29 3.29
CA ASP A 130 9.19 -1.69 2.87
C ASP A 130 10.51 -2.02 2.15
N THR A 131 11.41 -1.05 1.90
CA THR A 131 12.76 -1.37 1.39
C THR A 131 13.53 -2.26 2.38
N VAL A 132 14.11 -3.35 1.87
CA VAL A 132 14.82 -4.39 2.66
C VAL A 132 15.91 -3.83 3.56
N CYS A 133 16.08 -4.41 4.75
CA CYS A 133 17.16 -4.04 5.67
C CYS A 133 18.56 -4.19 5.10
N HIS A 134 19.48 -3.42 5.69
CA HIS A 134 20.92 -3.52 5.45
C HIS A 134 21.34 -3.33 3.99
N CYS A 135 20.61 -2.49 3.25
CA CYS A 135 21.00 -2.14 1.89
C CYS A 135 22.44 -1.59 1.86
N LYS A 136 23.26 -2.15 0.98
CA LYS A 136 24.68 -1.84 0.82
C LYS A 136 24.93 -0.90 -0.34
N LYS A 137 24.09 -0.94 -1.38
CA LYS A 137 24.17 -0.04 -2.52
C LYS A 137 22.79 0.48 -2.87
N TRP A 138 22.73 1.79 -3.01
CA TRP A 138 21.52 2.52 -3.37
C TRP A 138 21.64 3.00 -4.81
N HIS A 139 20.54 2.93 -5.55
CA HIS A 139 20.38 3.52 -6.87
C HIS A 139 19.39 4.68 -6.77
N THR A 140 19.79 5.86 -7.24
CA THR A 140 18.90 7.00 -7.37
C THR A 140 18.40 7.03 -8.80
N SER A 141 17.09 6.94 -8.97
CA SER A 141 16.46 6.84 -10.27
C SER A 141 16.46 8.14 -11.06
N ASP A 142 16.57 8.00 -12.38
CA ASP A 142 16.44 9.07 -13.37
C ASP A 142 15.35 8.72 -14.42
N HIS A 143 14.96 9.69 -15.24
CA HIS A 143 13.93 9.60 -16.28
C HIS A 143 14.12 8.47 -17.30
N GLN A 144 15.32 7.89 -17.40
CA GLN A 144 15.66 6.83 -18.35
C GLN A 144 15.75 5.45 -17.70
N ASP A 145 15.59 5.36 -16.38
CA ASP A 145 15.67 4.07 -15.71
C ASP A 145 14.40 3.25 -16.01
N THR A 146 14.62 2.11 -16.64
CA THR A 146 13.68 1.00 -16.64
C THR A 146 14.23 -0.09 -15.74
N CYS A 147 13.39 -1.05 -15.32
CA CYS A 147 13.90 -2.18 -14.55
C CYS A 147 15.01 -2.92 -15.30
N GLU A 148 14.89 -3.10 -16.62
CA GLU A 148 15.90 -3.79 -17.44
C GLU A 148 17.25 -3.05 -17.44
N VAL A 149 17.21 -1.71 -17.40
CA VAL A 149 18.43 -0.88 -17.31
C VAL A 149 19.07 -1.04 -15.94
N VAL A 150 18.28 -0.94 -14.86
CA VAL A 150 18.76 -1.09 -13.48
C VAL A 150 19.33 -2.50 -13.26
N GLU A 151 18.59 -3.54 -13.61
CA GLU A 151 19.01 -4.95 -13.55
C GLU A 151 20.36 -5.17 -14.22
N LYS A 152 20.50 -4.68 -15.44
CA LYS A 152 21.74 -4.81 -16.21
C LYS A 152 22.89 -4.02 -15.58
N ASN A 153 22.63 -2.83 -15.06
CA ASN A 153 23.65 -1.97 -14.47
C ASN A 153 24.17 -2.52 -13.13
N PHE A 154 23.34 -3.26 -12.39
CA PHE A 154 23.69 -3.81 -11.09
C PHE A 154 23.88 -5.33 -11.05
N ASP A 155 23.67 -6.01 -12.19
CA ASP A 155 23.77 -7.48 -12.32
C ASP A 155 22.83 -8.21 -11.36
N ILE A 156 21.57 -7.76 -11.32
CA ILE A 156 20.49 -8.31 -10.49
C ILE A 156 19.30 -8.74 -11.35
N THR A 157 18.55 -9.72 -10.88
CA THR A 157 17.29 -10.16 -11.50
C THR A 157 16.12 -9.28 -11.05
N ARG A 158 15.00 -9.30 -11.79
CA ARG A 158 13.77 -8.63 -11.37
C ARG A 158 13.31 -9.06 -9.98
N ASP A 159 13.34 -10.36 -9.72
CA ASP A 159 12.92 -10.93 -8.44
C ASP A 159 13.79 -10.42 -7.29
N GLN A 160 15.12 -10.33 -7.49
CA GLN A 160 16.01 -9.74 -6.50
C GLN A 160 15.72 -8.25 -6.29
N LEU A 161 15.46 -7.50 -7.35
CA LEU A 161 15.13 -6.08 -7.25
C LEU A 161 13.83 -5.85 -6.46
N VAL A 162 12.81 -6.68 -6.66
CA VAL A 162 11.56 -6.69 -5.88
C VAL A 162 11.77 -7.15 -4.46
N GLU A 163 12.53 -8.22 -4.24
CA GLU A 163 12.81 -8.72 -2.89
C GLU A 163 13.48 -7.63 -2.05
N MET A 164 14.34 -6.82 -2.68
CA MET A 164 14.96 -5.68 -2.03
C MET A 164 14.03 -4.45 -1.90
N ASN A 165 13.06 -4.32 -2.80
CA ASN A 165 12.14 -3.19 -2.87
C ASN A 165 10.71 -3.69 -3.16
N PRO A 166 10.02 -4.28 -2.18
CA PRO A 166 8.69 -4.86 -2.37
C PRO A 166 7.65 -3.85 -2.85
N TRP A 167 7.89 -2.57 -2.61
CA TRP A 167 7.08 -1.47 -3.14
C TRP A 167 7.11 -1.36 -4.67
N LEU A 168 8.03 -2.03 -5.37
CA LEU A 168 8.03 -2.17 -6.83
C LEU A 168 6.97 -3.17 -7.34
N GLU A 169 6.36 -3.97 -6.46
CA GLU A 169 5.30 -4.90 -6.85
C GLU A 169 4.01 -4.15 -7.18
N LEU A 170 3.59 -4.23 -8.43
CA LEU A 170 2.20 -3.98 -8.81
C LEU A 170 1.38 -5.26 -8.72
N LYS A 171 0.35 -5.21 -7.89
CA LYS A 171 -0.63 -6.29 -7.74
C LYS A 171 -1.84 -5.97 -8.60
N TYR A 172 -2.08 -6.79 -9.60
CA TYR A 172 -3.25 -6.69 -10.45
C TYR A 172 -4.40 -7.51 -9.87
N ASP A 173 -5.65 -7.10 -10.14
CA ASP A 173 -6.86 -7.79 -9.64
C ASP A 173 -6.96 -9.27 -10.06
N ASN A 174 -6.28 -9.65 -11.14
CA ASN A 174 -6.18 -11.04 -11.61
C ASN A 174 -5.15 -11.87 -10.83
N GLY A 175 -4.51 -11.29 -9.81
CA GLY A 175 -3.50 -11.92 -8.97
C GLY A 175 -2.09 -11.92 -9.57
N THR A 176 -1.89 -11.29 -10.73
CA THR A 176 -0.55 -11.12 -11.29
C THR A 176 0.24 -10.13 -10.44
N VAL A 177 1.48 -10.49 -10.11
CA VAL A 177 2.46 -9.59 -9.49
C VAL A 177 3.51 -9.29 -10.56
N LEU A 178 3.61 -8.03 -10.98
CA LEU A 178 4.70 -7.56 -11.84
C LEU A 178 5.45 -6.47 -11.11
N ALA A 179 6.76 -6.61 -11.14
CA ALA A 179 7.66 -5.56 -10.76
C ALA A 179 7.64 -4.46 -11.82
N ASP A 180 7.23 -3.25 -11.45
CA ASP A 180 7.10 -2.15 -12.40
C ASP A 180 7.96 -0.96 -11.99
N CYS A 181 9.11 -0.78 -12.65
CA CYS A 181 9.96 0.39 -12.40
C CYS A 181 9.45 1.65 -13.09
N THR A 182 8.30 1.63 -13.77
CA THR A 182 7.65 2.85 -14.26
C THR A 182 7.02 3.66 -13.13
N ILE A 183 6.86 3.07 -11.95
CA ILE A 183 6.39 3.74 -10.73
C ILE A 183 7.52 4.46 -9.99
N VAL A 184 8.76 4.29 -10.43
CA VAL A 184 9.94 4.89 -9.82
C VAL A 184 10.07 6.32 -10.33
N PHE A 185 9.96 7.29 -9.43
CA PHE A 185 10.09 8.71 -9.73
C PHE A 185 11.56 9.12 -9.94
N VAL A 186 11.80 10.25 -10.60
CA VAL A 186 13.14 10.84 -10.64
C VAL A 186 13.56 11.28 -9.23
N ASN A 187 14.79 10.96 -8.84
CA ASN A 187 15.35 11.15 -7.50
C ASN A 187 14.79 10.21 -6.41
N GLU A 188 14.01 9.20 -6.79
CA GLU A 188 13.66 8.14 -5.87
C GLU A 188 14.85 7.21 -5.63
N VAL A 189 14.91 6.57 -4.46
CA VAL A 189 16.06 5.76 -4.09
C VAL A 189 15.66 4.33 -3.80
N MET A 190 16.19 3.39 -4.58
CA MET A 190 15.96 1.96 -4.42
C MET A 190 17.23 1.23 -3.98
N CYS A 191 17.05 0.13 -3.26
CA CYS A 191 18.15 -0.77 -2.93
C CYS A 191 18.50 -1.65 -4.12
N VAL A 192 19.78 -1.74 -4.47
CA VAL A 192 20.25 -2.58 -5.59
C VAL A 192 21.31 -3.59 -5.18
N ASP A 193 21.61 -3.65 -3.89
CA ASP A 193 22.56 -4.61 -3.32
C ASP A 193 22.35 -4.70 -1.81
N THR A 194 22.00 -5.86 -1.28
CA THR A 194 22.04 -6.14 0.16
C THR A 194 23.29 -6.88 0.59
N ARG A 195 24.01 -7.49 -0.36
CA ARG A 195 25.07 -8.50 -0.21
C ARG A 195 24.98 -9.25 1.13
N ILE A 196 23.79 -9.78 1.41
CA ILE A 196 23.63 -11.01 2.18
C ILE A 196 23.98 -12.09 1.17
N GLY A 197 25.23 -12.58 1.23
CA GLY A 197 25.76 -13.48 0.21
C GLY A 197 24.83 -14.65 -0.05
N CYS A 198 24.54 -14.93 -1.33
CA CYS A 198 23.84 -16.15 -1.77
C CYS A 198 22.76 -16.62 -0.79
N TRP A 199 21.66 -15.87 -0.65
CA TRP A 199 20.49 -16.46 -0.02
C TRP A 199 19.90 -17.46 -1.01
N MET A 200 20.33 -18.72 -0.86
CA MET A 200 19.66 -19.88 -1.41
C MET A 200 18.18 -19.77 -1.05
N GLY A 201 17.34 -19.90 -2.08
CA GLY A 201 15.90 -19.71 -1.97
C GLY A 201 15.27 -20.45 -0.80
N ILE A 202 14.24 -19.81 -0.25
CA ILE A 202 13.13 -20.41 0.51
C ILE A 202 13.42 -21.77 1.14
N GLY A 203 13.90 -21.71 2.38
CA GLY A 203 13.69 -22.77 3.35
C GLY A 203 14.96 -23.49 3.77
N GLN A 204 15.65 -22.96 4.79
CA GLN A 204 15.94 -23.74 5.98
C GLN A 204 16.01 -22.82 7.20
N VAL A 205 15.51 -23.40 8.29
CA VAL A 205 15.38 -22.91 9.65
C VAL A 205 16.70 -22.29 10.13
N PHE A 206 16.59 -21.20 10.89
CA PHE A 206 17.67 -20.61 11.68
C PHE A 206 18.44 -21.70 12.44
N SER A 207 19.62 -22.06 11.94
CA SER A 207 20.66 -22.67 12.77
C SER A 207 21.63 -21.56 13.13
N THR A 208 21.41 -20.98 14.31
CA THR A 208 22.46 -20.31 15.07
C THR A 208 23.58 -21.31 15.29
N GLU A 209 24.82 -21.00 14.94
CA GLU A 209 25.97 -21.51 15.70
C GLU A 209 27.13 -20.52 15.72
N PRO A 210 27.95 -20.56 16.80
CA PRO A 210 28.84 -19.49 17.21
C PRO A 210 30.31 -19.72 16.84
N ALA A 211 31.08 -18.63 16.80
CA ALA A 211 32.39 -18.48 17.44
C ALA A 211 32.84 -17.01 17.35
#